data_AF-A0AAX2ILL2-F1
#
_entry.id   AF-A0AAX2ILL2-F1
#
_cell.length_a   1.000
_cell.length_b   1.000
_cell.length_c   1.000
_cell.angle_alpha   90.00
_cell.angle_beta   90.00
_cell.angle_gamma   90.00
#
_symmetry.space_group_name_H-M   'P 1'
#
loop_
_entity.id
_entity.type
_entity.pdbx_description
1 polymer ?
#
loop_
_entity_poly.entity_id
_entity_poly.type
_entity_poly.pdbx_seq_one_letter_code
_entity_poly.pdbx_strand_id
1 'polypeptide(L)' 'MEKLDILILKYLSQGLKIGEISKQLEDDESIIASKSSIEKRLTTIRKTFGAKTLFHLAVIAKERKLI' A
#
# COMPACT_ATOMS: atom_id res chain seq x y z
N MET A 1 -5.34 8.81 -7.29
CA MET A 1 -5.08 7.71 -6.35
C MET A 1 -6.40 7.04 -6.09
N GLU A 2 -6.45 5.72 -6.22
CA GLU A 2 -7.65 4.95 -5.92
C GLU A 2 -7.75 4.73 -4.40
N LYS A 3 -8.97 4.46 -3.91
CA LYS A 3 -9.23 4.14 -2.50
C LYS A 3 -8.35 2.96 -2.01
N LEU A 4 -8.12 2.01 -2.90
CA LEU A 4 -7.30 0.83 -2.69
C LEU A 4 -5.82 1.18 -2.49
N ASP A 5 -5.28 2.20 -3.17
CA ASP A 5 -3.90 2.65 -2.97
C ASP A 5 -3.70 3.20 -1.55
N ILE A 6 -4.69 3.94 -1.02
CA ILE A 6 -4.67 4.49 0.33
C ILE A 6 -4.71 3.36 1.36
N LEU A 7 -5.54 2.35 1.16
CA LEU A 7 -5.62 1.18 2.04
C LEU A 7 -4.31 0.39 2.04
N ILE A 8 -3.73 0.13 0.87
CA ILE A 8 -2.42 -0.51 0.76
C ILE A 8 -1.37 0.29 1.52
N LEU A 9 -1.33 1.62 1.36
CA LEU A 9 -0.39 2.49 2.07
C LEU A 9 -0.61 2.49 3.58
N LYS A 10 -1.85 2.49 4.04
CA LYS A 10 -2.22 2.41 5.46
C LYS A 10 -1.71 1.11 6.08
N TYR A 11 -2.00 -0.03 5.44
CA TYR A 11 -1.54 -1.34 5.91
C TYR A 11 -0.02 -1.46 5.85
N LEU A 12 0.61 -0.92 4.81
CA LEU A 12 2.06 -0.84 4.69
C LEU A 12 2.68 -0.01 5.82
N SER A 13 2.05 1.11 6.20
CA SER A 13 2.50 1.94 7.32
C SER A 13 2.34 1.26 8.69
N GLN A 14 1.48 0.24 8.79
CA GLN A 14 1.38 -0.61 9.97
C GLN A 14 2.46 -1.70 10.01
N GLY A 15 3.32 -1.78 8.98
CA GLY A 15 4.39 -2.77 8.89
C GLY A 15 3.94 -4.10 8.26
N LEU A 16 2.74 -4.16 7.68
CA LEU A 16 2.24 -5.36 7.01
C LEU A 16 3.02 -5.62 5.72
N LYS A 17 3.32 -6.90 5.47
CA LYS A 17 3.94 -7.35 4.21
C LYS A 17 2.88 -7.49 3.13
N ILE A 18 3.27 -7.46 1.86
CA ILE A 18 2.36 -7.62 0.69
C ILE A 18 1.40 -8.82 0.85
N GLY A 19 1.89 -9.95 1.34
CA GLY A 19 1.04 -11.13 1.57
C GLY A 19 -0.02 -10.91 2.65
N GLU A 20 0.33 -10.20 3.72
CA GLU A 20 -0.59 -9.84 4.80
C GLU A 20 -1.57 -8.77 4.33
N ILE A 21 -1.11 -7.75 3.59
CA ILE A 21 -1.95 -6.69 3.01
C ILE A 21 -3.04 -7.28 2.12
N SER A 22 -2.72 -8.28 1.31
CA SER A 22 -3.67 -9.01 0.46
C SER A 22 -4.78 -9.65 1.29
N LYS A 23 -4.40 -10.32 2.38
CA LYS A 23 -5.32 -10.97 3.31
C LYS A 23 -6.16 -9.96 4.08
N GLN A 24 -5.55 -8.87 4.56
CA GLN A 24 -6.21 -7.80 5.29
C GLN A 24 -7.21 -7.02 4.42
N LEU A 25 -6.90 -6.83 3.13
CA LEU A 25 -7.82 -6.19 2.18
C LEU A 25 -9.07 -7.04 1.96
N GLU A 26 -8.90 -8.36 1.93
CA GLU A 26 -10.02 -9.31 1.82
C GLU A 26 -10.84 -9.34 3.11
N ASP A 27 -10.20 -9.31 4.29
CA ASP A 27 -10.87 -9.40 5.60
C ASP A 27 -11.61 -8.11 5.98
N ASP A 28 -10.97 -6.94 5.79
CA ASP A 28 -11.47 -5.64 6.30
C ASP A 28 -12.38 -4.92 5.28
N GLU A 29 -12.09 -5.04 3.99
CA GLU A 29 -12.81 -4.32 2.91
C GLU A 29 -13.48 -5.26 1.89
N SER A 30 -13.39 -6.59 2.06
CA SER A 30 -13.88 -7.59 1.08
C SER A 30 -13.28 -7.40 -0.32
N ILE A 31 -12.08 -6.81 -0.40
CA ILE A 31 -11.36 -6.54 -1.64
C ILE A 31 -10.41 -7.70 -1.94
N ILE A 32 -10.75 -8.48 -2.95
CA ILE A 32 -9.88 -9.55 -3.45
C ILE A 32 -8.80 -8.93 -4.34
N ALA A 33 -7.61 -8.71 -3.77
CA ALA A 33 -6.46 -8.21 -4.49
C ALA A 33 -5.32 -9.23 -4.45
N SER A 34 -4.97 -9.81 -5.61
CA SER A 34 -3.83 -10.72 -5.73
C SER A 34 -2.51 -10.01 -5.39
N LYS A 35 -1.55 -10.75 -4.82
CA LYS A 35 -0.21 -10.24 -4.47
C LYS A 35 0.44 -9.47 -5.62
N SER A 36 0.38 -10.02 -6.84
CA SER A 36 0.93 -9.36 -8.04
C SER A 36 0.27 -8.02 -8.37
N SER A 37 -1.04 -7.88 -8.14
CA SER A 37 -1.77 -6.63 -8.35
C SER A 37 -1.36 -5.57 -7.33
N ILE A 38 -1.21 -5.98 -6.06
CA ILE A 38 -0.72 -5.13 -4.97
C ILE A 38 0.71 -4.70 -5.27
N GLU A 39 1.60 -5.60 -5.70
CA GLU A 39 2.97 -5.28 -6.07
C GLU A 39 3.06 -4.29 -7.23
N LYS A 40 2.26 -4.48 -8.29
CA LYS A 40 2.20 -3.53 -9.41
C LYS A 40 1.75 -2.15 -8.93
N ARG A 41 0.70 -2.07 -8.13
CA ARG A 41 0.23 -0.81 -7.54
C ARG A 41 1.26 -0.16 -6.64
N LEU A 42 1.84 -0.91 -5.71
CA LEU A 42 2.93 -0.43 -4.85
C LEU A 42 4.11 0.08 -5.67
N THR A 43 4.47 -0.60 -6.75
CA THR A 43 5.53 -0.15 -7.66
C THR A 43 5.16 1.16 -8.35
N THR A 44 3.92 1.29 -8.83
CA THR A 44 3.41 2.53 -9.43
C THR A 44 3.40 3.67 -8.41
N ILE A 45 2.81 3.46 -7.24
CA ILE A 45 2.80 4.44 -6.14
C ILE A 45 4.24 4.81 -5.77
N ARG A 46 5.12 3.83 -5.60
CA ARG A 46 6.53 4.07 -5.26
C ARG A 46 7.22 4.96 -6.29
N LYS A 47 6.96 4.75 -7.59
CA LYS A 47 7.46 5.62 -8.67
C LYS A 47 6.85 7.02 -8.60
N THR A 48 5.53 7.13 -8.42
CA THR A 48 4.82 8.40 -8.32
C THR A 48 5.32 9.26 -7.15
N PHE A 49 5.62 8.63 -6.02
CA PHE A 49 6.12 9.31 -4.83
C PHE A 49 7.65 9.43 -4.77
N GLY A 50 8.38 8.87 -5.75
CA GLY A 50 9.85 8.88 -5.76
C GLY A 50 10.50 8.08 -4.62
N ALA A 51 9.77 7.14 -4.03
CA ALA A 51 10.25 6.35 -2.91
C ALA A 51 11.26 5.26 -3.36
N LYS A 52 12.27 5.00 -2.53
CA LYS A 52 13.27 3.94 -2.80
C LYS A 52 12.84 2.59 -2.23
N THR A 53 12.19 2.60 -1.08
CA THR A 53 11.73 1.41 -0.36
C THR A 53 10.25 1.55 0.01
N LEU A 54 9.62 0.43 0.36
CA LEU A 54 8.24 0.43 0.83
C LEU A 54 8.09 1.22 2.14
N PHE A 55 9.10 1.13 3.01
CA PHE A 55 9.17 1.94 4.22
C PHE A 55 9.28 3.43 3.90
N HIS A 56 10.15 3.81 2.95
CA HIS A 56 10.25 5.20 2.51
C HIS A 56 8.93 5.71 1.93
N LEU A 57 8.21 4.85 1.19
CA LEU A 57 6.88 5.19 0.70
C LEU A 57 5.87 5.42 1.84
N ALA A 58 5.84 4.57 2.86
CA ALA A 58 4.99 4.75 4.03
C ALA A 58 5.29 6.03 4.80
N VAL A 59 6.58 6.37 4.97
CA VAL A 59 7.01 7.63 5.61
C VAL A 59 6.54 8.83 4.79
N ILE A 60 6.74 8.84 3.47
CA ILE A 60 6.27 9.93 2.61
C ILE A 60 4.74 10.05 2.65
N ALA A 61 4.02 8.92 2.65
CA ALA A 61 2.56 8.92 2.73
C ALA A 61 2.06 9.54 4.05
N LYS A 62 2.71 9.20 5.17
CA LYS A 62 2.45 9.79 6.49
C LYS A 62 2.80 11.28 6.54
N GLU A 63 3.95 11.67 5.99
CA GLU A 63 4.42 13.06 5.94
C GLU A 63 3.48 13.95 5.11
N ARG A 64 2.91 13.39 4.04
CA ARG A 64 1.89 14.05 3.21
C ARG A 64 0.47 14.00 3.79
N LYS A 65 0.29 13.47 5.01
CA LYS A 65 -1.02 13.31 5.68
C LYS A 65 -2.04 12.54 4.82
N LEU A 66 -1.57 11.59 4.02
CA LEU A 66 -2.45 10.72 3.22
C LEU A 66 -3.03 9.56 4.03
N ILE A 67 -2.40 9.25 5.17
CA ILE A 67 -2.75 8.22 6.15
C ILE A 67 -2.45 8.72 7.56
#